data_AF-A0A0F9D4D5-F1
#
_entry.id   AF-A0A0F9D4D5-F1
#
_cell.length_a   1.000
_cell.length_b   1.000
_cell.length_c   1.000
_cell.angle_alpha   90.00
_cell.angle_beta   90.00
_cell.angle_gamma   90.00
#
_symmetry.space_group_name_H-M   'P 1'
#
loop_
_entity.id
_entity.type
_entity.pdbx_description
1 polymer ?
#
loop_
_entity_poly.entity_id
_entity_poly.type
_entity_poly.pdbx_seq_one_letter_code
_entity_poly.pdbx_strand_id
1 'polypeptide(L)'
;MKKLILTVAALGLATAVWAGHDNKGHHDGKHHSGRMMFEKMDTNGDGVITAEEHEASIQQMMAKRSEHFAKMDTDGDGKTDIYGMTIPGINLFINILIGELTKANGGILFDEKNRPHFTDKTMIQTLNFLKELTKYMPPGWEGHGYLETFANMAGGKAAMMYQGYGRGASLIEKYAPENMRSTEYFDVWIKPHGPSGTKPAAQVDEEPWMLFKG
;
A
#
# COMPACT_ATOMS: atom_id res chain seq x y z
N MET A 1 31.91 -29.42 19.81
CA MET A 1 31.24 -29.59 18.50
C MET A 1 29.74 -29.71 18.73
N LYS A 2 28.98 -28.60 18.60
CA LYS A 2 27.51 -28.62 18.66
C LYS A 2 27.01 -28.52 17.22
N LYS A 3 26.30 -29.55 16.75
CA LYS A 3 25.67 -29.58 15.43
C LYS A 3 24.47 -28.64 15.45
N LEU A 4 24.50 -27.58 14.66
CA LEU A 4 23.37 -26.69 14.42
C LEU A 4 22.54 -27.32 13.29
N ILE A 5 21.35 -27.82 13.62
CA ILE A 5 20.38 -28.32 12.64
C ILE A 5 19.59 -27.10 12.17
N LEU A 6 19.90 -26.62 10.96
CA LEU A 6 19.11 -25.62 10.25
C LEU A 6 17.88 -26.32 9.66
N THR A 7 16.74 -26.12 10.30
CA THR A 7 15.44 -26.55 9.76
C THR A 7 15.05 -25.58 8.65
N VAL A 8 15.01 -26.07 7.41
CA VAL A 8 14.50 -25.32 6.27
C VAL A 8 13.00 -25.14 6.47
N ALA A 9 12.58 -23.96 6.91
CA ALA A 9 11.18 -23.55 6.84
C ALA A 9 10.82 -23.40 5.36
N ALA A 10 9.88 -24.23 4.90
CA ALA A 10 9.33 -24.14 3.56
C ALA A 10 8.68 -22.76 3.39
N LEU A 11 9.34 -21.89 2.62
CA LEU A 11 8.75 -20.64 2.11
C LEU A 11 7.52 -21.03 1.31
N GLY A 12 6.34 -20.80 1.89
CA GLY A 12 5.07 -20.90 1.19
C GLY A 12 5.11 -20.00 -0.03
N LEU A 13 5.12 -20.62 -1.21
CA LEU A 13 4.81 -19.95 -2.46
C LEU A 13 3.39 -19.40 -2.36
N ALA A 14 3.25 -18.14 -1.98
CA ALA A 14 2.04 -17.39 -2.29
C ALA A 14 1.99 -17.26 -3.82
N THR A 15 1.27 -18.17 -4.46
CA THR A 15 0.91 -18.07 -5.86
C THR A 15 0.06 -16.82 -6.02
N ALA A 16 0.66 -15.75 -6.53
CA ALA A 16 -0.09 -14.62 -7.07
C ALA A 16 -0.86 -15.15 -8.29
N VAL A 17 -2.11 -15.54 -8.08
CA VAL A 17 -3.05 -15.86 -9.15
C VAL A 17 -3.31 -14.56 -9.90
N TRP A 18 -2.81 -14.51 -11.13
CA TRP A 18 -3.01 -13.42 -12.08
C TRP A 18 -4.46 -13.48 -12.58
N ALA A 19 -5.34 -12.66 -12.02
CA ALA A 19 -6.67 -12.45 -12.57
C ALA A 19 -6.58 -11.42 -13.71
N GLY A 20 -6.99 -11.85 -14.91
CA GLY A 20 -6.75 -11.15 -16.18
C GLY A 20 -7.29 -9.73 -16.23
N HIS A 21 -6.47 -8.84 -16.80
CA HIS A 21 -6.92 -7.62 -17.44
C HIS A 21 -7.02 -7.89 -18.94
N ASP A 22 -8.24 -8.00 -19.45
CA ASP A 22 -8.49 -7.89 -20.88
C ASP A 22 -8.28 -6.43 -21.30
N ASN A 23 -7.05 -6.11 -21.68
CA ASN A 23 -6.77 -4.92 -22.46
C ASN A 23 -6.12 -5.38 -23.77
N LYS A 24 -6.92 -5.38 -24.84
CA LYS A 24 -6.42 -5.57 -26.21
C LYS A 24 -5.62 -4.32 -26.60
N GLY A 25 -4.36 -4.29 -26.17
CA GLY A 25 -3.34 -3.35 -26.60
C GLY A 25 -2.07 -4.14 -26.93
N HIS A 26 -1.53 -3.90 -28.11
CA HIS A 26 -0.39 -4.61 -28.70
C HIS A 26 0.80 -4.73 -27.73
N HIS A 27 1.15 -5.96 -27.35
CA HIS A 27 2.37 -6.28 -26.60
C HIS A 27 3.51 -6.61 -27.58
N ASP A 28 4.09 -5.58 -28.20
CA ASP A 28 5.42 -5.67 -28.76
C ASP A 28 6.44 -5.37 -27.65
N GLY A 29 7.10 -6.42 -27.16
CA GLY A 29 8.26 -6.28 -26.28
C GLY A 29 8.18 -7.12 -25.02
N LYS A 30 8.90 -8.26 -25.00
CA LYS A 30 9.46 -8.90 -23.79
C LYS A 30 10.37 -10.09 -24.12
N HIS A 31 11.45 -9.85 -24.87
CA HIS A 31 12.65 -10.71 -24.82
C HIS A 31 13.74 -10.19 -23.85
N HIS A 32 13.48 -9.09 -23.14
CA HIS A 32 14.50 -8.45 -22.28
C HIS A 32 14.67 -9.12 -20.91
N SER A 33 13.64 -9.77 -20.35
CA SER A 33 13.68 -10.35 -19.01
C SER A 33 14.67 -11.53 -18.90
N GLY A 34 14.57 -12.50 -19.83
CA GLY A 34 15.44 -13.69 -19.82
C GLY A 34 16.90 -13.35 -20.11
N ARG A 35 17.14 -12.40 -21.03
CA ARG A 35 18.49 -11.92 -21.37
C ARG A 35 19.18 -11.23 -20.20
N MET A 36 18.45 -10.36 -19.48
CA MET A 36 18.97 -9.66 -18.29
C MET A 36 19.27 -10.60 -17.12
N MET A 37 18.53 -11.71 -16.99
CA MET A 37 18.84 -12.74 -15.99
C MET A 37 20.03 -13.59 -16.40
N PHE A 38 20.12 -13.96 -17.69
CA PHE A 38 21.24 -14.72 -18.23
C PHE A 38 22.57 -13.97 -18.08
N GLU A 39 22.62 -12.70 -18.50
CA GLU A 39 23.80 -11.83 -18.36
C GLU A 39 24.21 -11.58 -16.90
N LYS A 40 23.31 -11.81 -15.93
CA LYS A 40 23.63 -11.72 -14.50
C LYS A 40 24.13 -13.04 -13.90
N MET A 41 23.84 -14.16 -14.54
CA MET A 41 24.26 -15.49 -14.09
C MET A 41 25.56 -15.92 -14.78
N ASP A 42 25.69 -15.66 -16.08
CA ASP A 42 26.90 -15.83 -16.89
C ASP A 42 27.93 -14.76 -16.50
N THR A 43 28.75 -15.09 -15.49
CA THR A 43 29.66 -14.14 -14.85
C THR A 43 30.95 -14.00 -15.64
N ASN A 44 31.34 -15.05 -16.36
CA ASN A 44 32.53 -15.07 -17.20
C ASN A 44 32.26 -14.54 -18.64
N GLY A 45 30.99 -14.42 -19.05
CA GLY A 45 30.57 -13.87 -20.33
C GLY A 45 30.82 -14.81 -21.52
N ASP A 46 30.91 -16.13 -21.27
CA ASP A 46 31.19 -17.12 -22.32
C ASP A 46 29.93 -17.61 -23.06
N GLY A 47 28.75 -17.16 -22.62
CA GLY A 47 27.48 -17.53 -23.22
C GLY A 47 26.91 -18.87 -22.72
N VAL A 48 27.48 -19.46 -21.65
CA VAL A 48 27.02 -20.71 -21.03
C VAL A 48 27.04 -20.59 -19.51
N ILE A 49 25.91 -20.81 -18.85
CA ILE A 49 25.86 -20.85 -17.38
C ILE A 49 26.42 -22.20 -16.90
N THR A 50 27.57 -22.15 -16.23
CA THR A 50 28.16 -23.32 -15.55
C THR A 50 27.41 -23.68 -14.26
N ALA A 51 27.64 -24.89 -13.73
CA ALA A 51 27.01 -25.32 -12.47
C ALA A 51 27.44 -24.41 -11.31
N GLU A 52 28.71 -24.02 -11.30
CA GLU A 52 29.30 -23.12 -10.32
C GLU A 52 28.67 -21.71 -10.38
N GLU A 53 28.48 -21.15 -11.57
CA GLU A 53 27.81 -19.86 -11.77
C GLU A 53 26.33 -19.91 -11.37
N HIS A 54 25.65 -21.01 -11.68
CA HIS A 54 24.28 -21.23 -11.25
C HIS A 54 24.16 -21.28 -9.73
N GLU A 55 25.01 -22.05 -9.04
CA GLU A 55 25.03 -22.11 -7.57
C GLU A 55 25.35 -20.75 -6.93
N ALA A 56 26.35 -20.03 -7.46
CA ALA A 56 26.69 -18.69 -6.98
C ALA A 56 25.50 -17.72 -7.15
N SER A 57 24.79 -17.79 -8.28
CA SER A 57 23.62 -16.95 -8.54
C SER A 57 22.47 -17.25 -7.57
N ILE A 58 22.23 -18.53 -7.25
CA ILE A 58 21.22 -18.93 -6.27
C ILE A 58 21.59 -18.43 -4.88
N GLN A 59 22.84 -18.59 -4.46
CA GLN A 59 23.30 -18.10 -3.16
C GLN A 59 23.14 -16.58 -3.04
N GLN A 60 23.50 -15.83 -4.08
CA GLN A 60 23.29 -14.37 -4.11
C GLN A 60 21.81 -13.99 -4.06
N MET A 61 20.95 -14.71 -4.80
CA MET A 61 19.50 -14.49 -4.75
C MET A 61 18.90 -14.83 -3.38
N MET A 62 19.36 -15.92 -2.76
CA MET A 62 18.95 -16.34 -1.41
C MET A 62 19.38 -15.32 -0.37
N ALA A 63 20.62 -14.83 -0.43
CA ALA A 63 21.11 -13.78 0.46
C ALA A 63 20.27 -12.50 0.34
N LYS A 64 20.03 -12.03 -0.89
CA LYS A 64 19.18 -10.85 -1.14
C LYS A 64 17.75 -11.04 -0.66
N ARG A 65 17.17 -12.23 -0.85
CA ARG A 65 15.82 -12.55 -0.35
C ARG A 65 15.77 -12.59 1.17
N SER A 66 16.78 -13.18 1.81
CA SER A 66 16.90 -13.22 3.27
C SER A 66 17.05 -11.82 3.85
N GLU A 67 17.90 -10.98 3.26
CA GLU A 67 18.05 -9.57 3.65
C GLU A 67 16.75 -8.78 3.46
N HIS A 68 16.00 -9.05 2.38
CA HIS A 68 14.72 -8.38 2.14
C HIS A 68 13.64 -8.84 3.13
N PHE A 69 13.58 -10.14 3.40
CA PHE A 69 12.65 -10.70 4.37
C PHE A 69 12.92 -10.19 5.80
N ALA A 70 14.19 -10.12 6.20
CA ALA A 70 14.57 -9.57 7.51
C ALA A 70 14.20 -8.08 7.69
N LYS A 71 13.99 -7.34 6.60
CA LYS A 71 13.47 -5.95 6.66
C LYS A 71 11.94 -5.89 6.79
N MET A 72 11.26 -6.97 6.48
CA MET A 72 9.80 -7.11 6.53
C MET A 72 9.31 -7.84 7.78
N ASP A 73 10.17 -8.64 8.41
CA ASP A 73 9.92 -9.38 9.66
C ASP A 73 10.73 -8.69 10.78
N THR A 74 10.22 -7.56 11.26
CA THR A 74 10.95 -6.73 12.24
C THR A 74 10.84 -7.27 13.66
N ASP A 75 9.87 -8.14 13.94
CA ASP A 75 9.69 -8.79 15.24
C ASP A 75 10.29 -10.22 15.32
N GLY A 76 10.68 -10.79 14.19
CA GLY A 76 11.35 -12.08 14.09
C GLY A 76 10.43 -13.29 14.22
N ASP A 77 9.12 -13.11 14.01
CA ASP A 77 8.12 -14.19 14.11
C ASP A 77 8.07 -15.11 12.88
N GLY A 78 8.85 -14.78 11.84
CA GLY A 78 8.90 -15.54 10.60
C GLY A 78 7.77 -15.22 9.63
N LYS A 79 7.06 -14.10 9.82
CA LYS A 79 6.05 -13.57 8.89
C LYS A 79 6.39 -12.15 8.48
N THR A 80 5.84 -11.72 7.36
CA THR A 80 5.88 -10.31 6.97
C THR A 80 4.97 -9.50 7.89
N ASP A 81 5.53 -8.44 8.48
CA ASP A 81 4.80 -7.48 9.29
C ASP A 81 3.70 -6.78 8.49
N ILE A 82 2.63 -6.42 9.21
CA ILE A 82 1.50 -5.68 8.67
C ILE A 82 1.64 -4.22 9.09
N TYR A 83 1.60 -3.30 8.12
CA TYR A 83 1.60 -1.87 8.41
C TYR A 83 0.30 -1.44 9.08
N GLY A 84 0.35 -0.45 9.97
CA GLY A 84 -0.84 -0.01 10.69
C GLY A 84 -1.92 0.56 9.76
N MET A 85 -1.52 1.30 8.73
CA MET A 85 -2.46 1.98 7.83
C MET A 85 -1.91 2.19 6.43
N THR A 86 -2.79 2.22 5.43
CA THR A 86 -2.49 2.73 4.09
C THR A 86 -3.40 3.90 3.72
N ILE A 87 -2.84 4.92 3.06
CA ILE A 87 -3.57 6.05 2.47
C ILE A 87 -3.09 6.30 1.03
N PRO A 88 -3.95 6.81 0.15
CA PRO A 88 -3.52 7.27 -1.17
C PRO A 88 -2.67 8.54 -1.07
N GLY A 89 -1.39 8.45 -1.47
CA GLY A 89 -0.43 9.55 -1.40
C GLY A 89 -0.54 10.57 -2.54
N ILE A 90 -1.29 10.25 -3.61
CA ILE A 90 -1.38 11.10 -4.80
C ILE A 90 -2.21 12.38 -4.55
N ASN A 91 -1.87 13.44 -5.29
CA ASN A 91 -2.32 14.82 -5.07
C ASN A 91 -3.80 15.00 -4.71
N LEU A 92 -4.75 14.44 -5.47
CA LEU A 92 -6.18 14.62 -5.21
C LEU A 92 -6.57 14.16 -3.80
N PHE A 93 -6.13 12.97 -3.41
CA PHE A 93 -6.57 12.35 -2.17
C PHE A 93 -5.92 12.96 -0.93
N ILE A 94 -4.68 13.44 -1.03
CA ILE A 94 -4.04 14.17 0.06
C ILE A 94 -4.76 15.48 0.36
N ASN A 95 -5.20 16.21 -0.66
CA ASN A 95 -5.99 17.43 -0.45
C ASN A 95 -7.31 17.15 0.28
N ILE A 96 -8.00 16.08 -0.13
CA ILE A 96 -9.22 15.61 0.53
C ILE A 96 -8.94 15.26 2.00
N LEU A 97 -7.88 14.47 2.24
CA LEU A 97 -7.51 13.99 3.56
C LEU A 97 -7.26 15.16 4.52
N ILE A 98 -6.50 16.15 4.08
CA ILE A 98 -6.20 17.35 4.86
C ILE A 98 -7.46 18.12 5.19
N GLY A 99 -8.36 18.32 4.23
CA GLY A 99 -9.64 19.01 4.46
C GLY A 99 -10.51 18.27 5.49
N GLU A 100 -10.65 16.95 5.32
CA GLU A 100 -11.46 16.11 6.21
C GLU A 100 -10.90 16.07 7.63
N LEU A 101 -9.60 15.79 7.80
CA LEU A 101 -8.97 15.74 9.12
C LEU A 101 -8.96 17.11 9.80
N THR A 102 -8.76 18.19 9.05
CA THR A 102 -8.85 19.56 9.59
C THR A 102 -10.25 19.84 10.10
N LYS A 103 -11.29 19.46 9.34
CA LYS A 103 -12.66 19.64 9.77
C LYS A 103 -13.01 18.77 10.99
N ALA A 104 -12.56 17.52 11.00
CA ALA A 104 -12.73 16.59 12.11
C ALA A 104 -11.98 17.07 13.38
N ASN A 105 -10.94 17.88 13.23
CA ASN A 105 -10.23 18.55 14.31
C ASN A 105 -10.82 19.95 14.64
N GLY A 106 -12.00 20.29 14.16
CA GLY A 106 -12.67 21.57 14.46
C GLY A 106 -12.15 22.78 13.69
N GLY A 107 -11.23 22.59 12.74
CA GLY A 107 -10.69 23.63 11.88
C GLY A 107 -11.48 23.84 10.58
N ILE A 108 -10.99 24.79 9.77
CA ILE A 108 -11.47 25.10 8.42
C ILE A 108 -10.29 25.35 7.49
N LEU A 109 -10.49 25.19 6.19
CA LEU A 109 -9.50 25.58 5.18
C LEU A 109 -9.66 27.06 4.80
N PHE A 110 -10.90 27.49 4.59
CA PHE A 110 -11.29 28.86 4.25
C PHE A 110 -12.49 29.29 5.09
N ASP A 111 -12.53 30.58 5.45
CA ASP A 111 -13.71 31.17 6.08
C ASP A 111 -14.75 31.68 5.06
N GLU A 112 -15.85 32.25 5.56
CA GLU A 112 -16.93 32.81 4.74
C GLU A 112 -16.49 33.97 3.83
N LYS A 113 -15.30 34.53 4.06
CA LYS A 113 -14.69 35.59 3.24
C LYS A 113 -13.60 35.04 2.32
N ASN A 114 -13.52 33.72 2.16
CA ASN A 114 -12.49 33.02 1.38
C ASN A 114 -11.06 33.26 1.87
N ARG A 115 -10.87 33.63 3.15
CA ARG A 115 -9.52 33.78 3.72
C ARG A 115 -8.99 32.42 4.11
N PRO A 116 -7.72 32.09 3.78
CA PRO A 116 -7.14 30.80 4.14
C PRO A 116 -6.75 30.73 5.62
N HIS A 117 -6.91 29.55 6.23
CA HIS A 117 -6.62 29.26 7.64
C HIS A 117 -5.51 28.21 7.83
N PHE A 118 -4.54 28.16 6.92
CA PHE A 118 -3.51 27.11 6.89
C PHE A 118 -2.48 27.17 8.02
N THR A 119 -2.42 28.27 8.76
CA THR A 119 -1.50 28.44 9.90
C THR A 119 -2.21 28.38 11.25
N ASP A 120 -3.52 28.07 11.26
CA ASP A 120 -4.29 27.98 12.49
C ASP A 120 -3.84 26.78 13.32
N LYS A 121 -4.04 26.86 14.64
CA LYS A 121 -3.70 25.79 15.60
C LYS A 121 -4.24 24.43 15.15
N THR A 122 -5.49 24.38 14.67
CA THR A 122 -6.13 23.14 14.24
C THR A 122 -5.49 22.55 12.99
N MET A 123 -5.04 23.37 12.04
CA MET A 123 -4.31 22.91 10.86
C MET A 123 -2.93 22.37 11.24
N ILE A 124 -2.19 23.10 12.07
CA ILE A 124 -0.87 22.65 12.56
C ILE A 124 -0.98 21.32 13.31
N GLN A 125 -2.01 21.15 14.14
CA GLN A 125 -2.31 19.87 14.80
C GLN A 125 -2.56 18.74 13.79
N THR A 126 -3.36 18.98 12.74
CA THR A 126 -3.62 18.00 11.68
C THR A 126 -2.35 17.60 10.94
N LEU A 127 -1.50 18.57 10.58
CA LEU A 127 -0.25 18.30 9.87
C LEU A 127 0.74 17.51 10.74
N ASN A 128 0.82 17.82 12.03
CA ASN A 128 1.63 17.05 12.97
C ASN A 128 1.10 15.63 13.14
N PHE A 129 -0.22 15.46 13.24
CA PHE A 129 -0.83 14.14 13.28
C PHE A 129 -0.52 13.33 12.01
N LEU A 130 -0.67 13.92 10.83
CA LEU A 130 -0.35 13.25 9.57
C LEU A 130 1.14 12.86 9.51
N LYS A 131 2.05 13.75 9.91
CA LYS A 131 3.49 13.44 9.99
C LYS A 131 3.81 12.26 10.91
N GLU A 132 3.09 12.12 12.03
CA GLU A 132 3.27 10.98 12.92
C GLU A 132 2.66 9.70 12.34
N LEU A 133 1.51 9.82 11.67
CA LEU A 133 0.79 8.71 11.06
C LEU A 133 1.60 8.04 9.93
N THR A 134 2.40 8.80 9.17
CA THR A 134 3.18 8.26 8.04
C THR A 134 4.25 7.25 8.47
N LYS A 135 4.65 7.24 9.75
CA LYS A 135 5.58 6.23 10.30
C LYS A 135 5.00 4.82 10.29
N TYR A 136 3.68 4.70 10.19
CA TYR A 136 2.95 3.44 10.20
C TYR A 136 2.44 3.03 8.82
N MET A 137 2.87 3.72 7.76
CA MET A 137 2.47 3.45 6.38
C MET A 137 3.53 2.62 5.65
N PRO A 138 3.14 1.84 4.62
CA PRO A 138 4.12 1.11 3.84
C PRO A 138 5.09 2.07 3.09
N PRO A 139 6.35 1.69 2.87
CA PRO A 139 7.33 2.51 2.17
C PRO A 139 6.85 2.97 0.80
N GLY A 140 7.11 4.24 0.47
CA GLY A 140 6.67 4.85 -0.79
C GLY A 140 5.19 5.22 -0.84
N TRP A 141 4.53 5.34 0.33
CA TRP A 141 3.12 5.68 0.44
C TRP A 141 2.72 6.95 -0.32
N GLU A 142 3.65 7.89 -0.49
CA GLU A 142 3.48 9.12 -1.25
C GLU A 142 3.10 8.86 -2.71
N GLY A 143 3.58 7.74 -3.26
CA GLY A 143 3.28 7.31 -4.63
C GLY A 143 2.08 6.37 -4.75
N HIS A 144 1.51 5.89 -3.63
CA HIS A 144 0.44 4.90 -3.69
C HIS A 144 -0.81 5.49 -4.33
N GLY A 145 -1.27 4.82 -5.39
CA GLY A 145 -2.53 5.14 -6.04
C GLY A 145 -3.73 4.74 -5.19
N TYR A 146 -4.90 5.28 -5.53
CA TYR A 146 -6.13 4.95 -4.84
C TYR A 146 -6.47 3.45 -4.86
N LEU A 147 -6.40 2.78 -6.01
CA LEU A 147 -6.70 1.35 -6.09
C LEU A 147 -5.67 0.47 -5.38
N GLU A 148 -4.43 0.95 -5.29
CA GLU A 148 -3.33 0.24 -4.62
C GLU A 148 -3.57 0.15 -3.11
N THR A 149 -4.19 1.16 -2.49
CA THR A 149 -4.47 1.12 -1.05
C THR A 149 -5.50 0.05 -0.68
N PHE A 150 -6.44 -0.26 -1.57
CA PHE A 150 -7.35 -1.41 -1.37
C PHE A 150 -6.61 -2.73 -1.47
N ALA A 151 -5.70 -2.86 -2.44
CA ALA A 151 -4.87 -4.06 -2.57
C ALA A 151 -3.95 -4.24 -1.36
N ASN A 152 -3.37 -3.16 -0.83
CA ASN A 152 -2.57 -3.19 0.39
C ASN A 152 -3.37 -3.71 1.59
N MET A 153 -4.60 -3.22 1.79
CA MET A 153 -5.43 -3.64 2.91
C MET A 153 -5.97 -5.07 2.73
N ALA A 154 -6.58 -5.37 1.58
CA ALA A 154 -7.16 -6.68 1.30
C ALA A 154 -6.10 -7.81 1.20
N GLY A 155 -4.88 -7.47 0.80
CA GLY A 155 -3.74 -8.38 0.71
C GLY A 155 -2.92 -8.48 1.99
N GLY A 156 -3.36 -7.86 3.10
CA GLY A 156 -2.68 -7.95 4.40
C GLY A 156 -1.37 -7.18 4.50
N LYS A 157 -1.05 -6.28 3.56
CA LYS A 157 0.09 -5.36 3.68
C LYS A 157 -0.19 -4.28 4.73
N ALA A 158 -1.44 -3.86 4.87
CA ALA A 158 -1.85 -2.89 5.89
C ALA A 158 -3.13 -3.34 6.61
N ALA A 159 -3.20 -3.11 7.92
CA ALA A 159 -4.34 -3.50 8.74
C ALA A 159 -5.57 -2.60 8.50
N MET A 160 -5.33 -1.31 8.26
CA MET A 160 -6.38 -0.32 8.05
C MET A 160 -6.16 0.46 6.75
N MET A 161 -7.25 0.96 6.19
CA MET A 161 -7.22 1.90 5.08
C MET A 161 -8.08 3.11 5.42
N TYR A 162 -7.51 4.31 5.25
CA TYR A 162 -8.26 5.56 5.30
C TYR A 162 -8.66 5.98 3.88
N GLN A 163 -9.81 6.64 3.72
CA GLN A 163 -10.41 6.99 2.42
C GLN A 163 -10.87 5.79 1.55
N GLY A 164 -11.28 4.67 2.14
CA GLY A 164 -11.83 3.54 1.36
C GLY A 164 -13.16 3.83 0.66
N TYR A 165 -13.99 4.67 1.27
CA TYR A 165 -15.37 4.97 0.86
C TYR A 165 -16.22 3.72 0.56
N GLY A 166 -17.45 3.89 0.07
CA GLY A 166 -18.32 2.75 -0.29
C GLY A 166 -17.72 1.86 -1.37
N ARG A 167 -16.85 2.42 -2.23
CA ARG A 167 -16.13 1.67 -3.28
C ARG A 167 -15.23 0.57 -2.73
N GLY A 168 -14.79 0.67 -1.46
CA GLY A 168 -13.97 -0.36 -0.84
C GLY A 168 -14.64 -1.71 -0.69
N ALA A 169 -15.96 -1.72 -0.47
CA ALA A 169 -16.71 -2.96 -0.27
C ALA A 169 -16.58 -3.91 -1.49
N SER A 170 -16.74 -3.39 -2.72
CA SER A 170 -16.62 -4.21 -3.93
C SER A 170 -15.18 -4.59 -4.26
N LEU A 171 -14.19 -3.82 -3.80
CA LEU A 171 -12.78 -4.12 -4.06
C LEU A 171 -12.23 -5.21 -3.12
N ILE A 172 -12.86 -5.47 -1.98
CA ILE A 172 -12.57 -6.64 -1.14
C ILE A 172 -12.79 -7.93 -1.93
N GLU A 173 -13.91 -8.05 -2.65
CA GLU A 173 -14.19 -9.23 -3.48
C GLU A 173 -13.14 -9.43 -4.59
N LYS A 174 -12.57 -8.33 -5.08
CA LYS A 174 -11.54 -8.38 -6.13
C LYS A 174 -10.17 -8.79 -5.60
N TYR A 175 -9.76 -8.27 -4.45
CA TYR A 175 -8.37 -8.37 -3.99
C TYR A 175 -8.16 -9.30 -2.80
N ALA A 176 -9.17 -9.55 -1.97
CA ALA A 176 -9.03 -10.44 -0.82
C ALA A 176 -9.11 -11.91 -1.25
N PRO A 177 -8.37 -12.82 -0.56
CA PRO A 177 -8.60 -14.26 -0.65
C PRO A 177 -10.06 -14.63 -0.36
N GLU A 178 -10.59 -15.65 -1.03
CA GLU A 178 -12.01 -16.01 -0.93
C GLU A 178 -12.47 -16.29 0.51
N ASN A 179 -11.62 -16.92 1.31
CA ASN A 179 -11.88 -17.22 2.73
C ASN A 179 -11.86 -15.98 3.65
N MET A 180 -11.42 -14.82 3.17
CA MET A 180 -11.38 -13.57 3.94
C MET A 180 -12.52 -12.60 3.58
N ARG A 181 -13.30 -12.86 2.53
CA ARG A 181 -14.34 -11.93 2.04
C ARG A 181 -15.61 -11.94 2.91
N SER A 182 -15.47 -11.55 4.18
CA SER A 182 -16.57 -11.51 5.13
C SER A 182 -16.39 -10.41 6.18
N THR A 183 -17.47 -10.14 6.91
CA THR A 183 -17.50 -9.18 8.02
C THR A 183 -16.69 -9.62 9.24
N GLU A 184 -16.23 -10.88 9.29
CA GLU A 184 -15.30 -11.36 10.32
C GLU A 184 -13.87 -10.85 10.09
N TYR A 185 -13.53 -10.46 8.86
CA TYR A 185 -12.19 -10.01 8.48
C TYR A 185 -12.14 -8.52 8.10
N PHE A 186 -13.20 -8.00 7.50
CA PHE A 186 -13.26 -6.61 7.07
C PHE A 186 -14.47 -5.91 7.71
N ASP A 187 -14.20 -4.79 8.37
CA ASP A 187 -15.21 -3.97 9.01
C ASP A 187 -14.98 -2.48 8.68
N VAL A 188 -16.01 -1.66 8.90
CA VAL A 188 -15.98 -0.21 8.67
C VAL A 188 -16.08 0.50 10.01
N TRP A 189 -15.14 1.40 10.28
CA TRP A 189 -15.17 2.21 11.48
C TRP A 189 -15.69 3.62 11.24
N ILE A 190 -16.35 4.15 12.26
CA ILE A 190 -16.65 5.57 12.33
C ILE A 190 -15.31 6.32 12.39
N LYS A 191 -15.13 7.29 11.49
CA LYS A 191 -13.93 8.11 11.46
C LYS A 191 -13.71 8.81 12.81
N PRO A 192 -12.46 8.98 13.27
CA PRO A 192 -12.18 9.68 14.50
C PRO A 192 -12.40 11.20 14.33
N HIS A 193 -12.44 11.91 15.46
CA HIS A 193 -12.30 13.36 15.49
C HIS A 193 -11.01 13.75 16.20
N GLY A 194 -10.48 14.92 15.86
CA GLY A 194 -9.25 15.43 16.47
C GLY A 194 -9.52 15.99 17.88
N PRO A 195 -8.45 16.30 18.64
CA PRO A 195 -8.54 16.80 20.02
C PRO A 195 -9.25 18.16 20.15
N SER A 196 -9.31 18.95 19.08
CA SER A 196 -10.00 20.24 19.05
C SER A 196 -11.39 20.17 18.43
N GLY A 197 -11.80 19.00 17.92
CA GLY A 197 -13.12 18.73 17.35
C GLY A 197 -13.99 17.88 18.27
N THR A 198 -15.28 17.82 17.95
CA THR A 198 -16.29 17.05 18.73
C THR A 198 -17.04 16.02 17.91
N LYS A 199 -16.79 15.97 16.60
CA LYS A 199 -17.47 15.07 15.67
C LYS A 199 -16.56 14.73 14.49
N PRO A 200 -16.74 13.56 13.87
CA PRO A 200 -16.05 13.24 12.63
C PRO A 200 -16.44 14.21 11.51
N ALA A 201 -15.61 14.22 10.48
CA ALA A 201 -15.94 14.80 9.19
C ALA A 201 -15.85 13.71 8.13
N ALA A 202 -16.72 13.82 7.14
CA ALA A 202 -16.65 13.04 5.91
C ALA A 202 -16.69 14.01 4.74
N GLN A 203 -15.84 13.80 3.74
CA GLN A 203 -16.00 14.48 2.47
C GLN A 203 -17.29 14.01 1.80
N VAL A 204 -18.02 14.96 1.24
CA VAL A 204 -19.08 14.70 0.27
C VAL A 204 -18.44 14.78 -1.12
N ASP A 205 -18.37 13.65 -1.81
CA ASP A 205 -17.94 13.54 -3.21
C ASP A 205 -19.16 13.10 -4.01
N GLU A 206 -19.62 13.98 -4.89
CA GLU A 206 -20.85 13.82 -5.65
C GLU A 206 -20.58 14.16 -7.12
N GLU A 207 -21.17 13.40 -8.04
CA GLU A 207 -21.28 13.77 -9.45
C GLU A 207 -22.67 14.37 -9.71
N PRO A 208 -22.91 15.67 -9.43
CA PRO A 208 -24.23 16.26 -9.54
C PRO A 208 -24.69 16.32 -10.99
N TRP A 209 -25.96 16.01 -11.22
CA TRP A 209 -26.60 16.16 -12.52
C TRP A 209 -27.21 17.56 -12.59
N MET A 210 -26.89 18.31 -13.63
CA MET A 210 -27.40 19.67 -13.83
C MET A 210 -28.28 19.72 -15.08
N LEU A 211 -29.46 20.34 -14.95
CA LEU A 211 -30.30 20.70 -16.09
C LEU A 211 -30.11 22.18 -16.40
N PHE A 212 -29.66 22.49 -17.62
CA PHE A 212 -29.53 23.88 -18.05
C PHE A 212 -30.89 24.46 -18.38
N LYS A 213 -31.12 25.69 -17.93
CA LYS A 213 -32.28 26.47 -18.34
C LYS A 213 -32.06 26.96 -19.77
N GLY A 214 -32.91 26.49 -20.70
CA GLY A 214 -32.97 26.98 -22.08
C GLY A 214 -33.55 28.39 -22.20
#